data_AF-A0A9E5UNZ6-F1
#
_entry.id   AF-A0A9E5UNZ6-F1
#
_cell.length_a   1.000
_cell.length_b   1.000
_cell.length_c   1.000
_cell.angle_alpha   90.00
_cell.angle_beta   90.00
_cell.angle_gamma   90.00
#
_symmetry.space_group_name_H-M   'P 1'
#
loop_
_entity.id
_entity.type
_entity.pdbx_description
1 polymer ?
#
loop_
_entity_poly.entity_id
_entity_poly.type
_entity_poly.pdbx_seq_one_letter_code
_entity_poly.pdbx_strand_id
1 'polypeptide(L)'
;MRPYQISRDKLWKGIIEDLFEDFLRYFYPEWADEAVDGSQNVVFLDKELTELYPESAQTTRFADKLVQVPLKTGADLWVLVHVEVQGYRDADFPARMFTYFYRIRDRYQKEILALAILTDKNSRYHPKKYHYQFLKTSLTYRFDTFKLKNKTETALLQPHNPFSIVMQTAFKALQTDDLADIRQKSGNWL
;
A
#
# COMPACT_ATOMS: atom_id res chain seq x y z
N MET A 1 7.37 -30.40 -13.35
CA MET A 1 6.56 -29.18 -13.60
C MET A 1 6.92 -28.18 -12.52
N ARG A 2 7.54 -27.02 -12.83
CA ARG A 2 7.71 -25.99 -11.78
C ARG A 2 6.32 -25.41 -11.49
N PRO A 3 5.85 -25.37 -10.24
CA PRO A 3 4.56 -24.77 -9.94
C PRO A 3 4.57 -23.32 -10.42
N TYR A 4 3.50 -22.91 -11.09
CA TYR A 4 3.30 -21.53 -11.52
C TYR A 4 3.25 -20.64 -10.27
N GLN A 5 4.35 -19.94 -9.99
CA GLN A 5 4.50 -19.15 -8.77
C GLN A 5 4.15 -17.69 -9.09
N ILE A 6 2.94 -17.29 -8.71
CA ILE A 6 2.51 -15.88 -8.78
C ILE A 6 3.33 -15.07 -7.78
N SER A 7 3.95 -13.97 -8.23
CA SER A 7 4.66 -13.07 -7.34
C SER A 7 3.70 -12.43 -6.35
N ARG A 8 4.12 -12.21 -5.10
CA ARG A 8 3.31 -11.51 -4.09
C ARG A 8 2.81 -10.14 -4.55
N ASP A 9 3.57 -9.44 -5.38
CA ASP A 9 3.16 -8.18 -6.03
C ASP A 9 1.87 -8.36 -6.85
N LYS A 10 1.91 -9.23 -7.86
CA LYS A 10 0.73 -9.59 -8.67
C LYS A 10 -0.47 -10.03 -7.84
N LEU A 11 -0.24 -10.75 -6.74
CA LEU A 11 -1.31 -11.15 -5.83
C LEU A 11 -1.97 -9.93 -5.16
N TRP A 12 -1.17 -9.02 -4.58
CA TRP A 12 -1.69 -7.79 -3.97
C TRP A 12 -2.41 -6.90 -4.97
N LYS A 13 -1.89 -6.79 -6.21
CA LYS A 13 -2.56 -6.05 -7.29
C LYS A 13 -3.96 -6.60 -7.56
N GLY A 14 -4.08 -7.91 -7.80
CA GLY A 14 -5.38 -8.54 -8.06
C GLY A 14 -6.33 -8.42 -6.87
N ILE A 15 -5.85 -8.62 -5.64
CA ILE A 15 -6.68 -8.47 -4.44
C ILE A 15 -7.20 -7.04 -4.29
N ILE A 16 -6.36 -6.03 -4.52
CA ILE A 16 -6.78 -4.62 -4.45
C ILE A 16 -7.77 -4.31 -5.57
N GLU A 17 -7.59 -4.85 -6.77
CA GLU A 17 -8.55 -4.70 -7.87
C GLU A 17 -9.91 -5.31 -7.54
N ASP A 18 -9.93 -6.54 -7.02
CA ASP A 18 -11.14 -7.30 -6.76
C ASP A 18 -11.91 -6.81 -5.52
N LEU A 19 -11.20 -6.27 -4.52
CA LEU A 19 -11.77 -5.92 -3.20
C LEU A 19 -11.58 -4.43 -2.85
N PHE A 20 -11.52 -3.53 -3.84
CA PHE A 20 -11.15 -2.13 -3.59
C PHE A 20 -12.10 -1.37 -2.65
N GLU A 21 -13.41 -1.58 -2.78
CA GLU A 21 -14.38 -0.94 -1.88
C GLU A 21 -14.24 -1.44 -0.44
N ASP A 22 -14.06 -2.75 -0.26
CA ASP A 22 -13.84 -3.35 1.05
C ASP A 22 -12.49 -2.89 1.64
N PHE A 23 -11.48 -2.70 0.80
CA PHE A 23 -10.22 -2.06 1.16
C PHE A 23 -10.44 -0.64 1.69
N LEU A 24 -11.22 0.20 1.01
CA LEU A 24 -11.52 1.55 1.48
C LEU A 24 -12.25 1.52 2.82
N ARG A 25 -13.29 0.68 2.95
CA ARG A 25 -14.01 0.50 4.22
C ARG A 25 -13.11 -0.04 5.32
N TYR A 26 -12.10 -0.83 4.99
CA TYR A 26 -11.18 -1.40 5.98
C TYR A 26 -10.28 -0.33 6.62
N PHE A 27 -9.72 0.56 5.79
CA PHE A 27 -8.79 1.59 6.26
C PHE A 27 -9.46 2.91 6.65
N TYR A 28 -10.57 3.25 6.00
CA TYR A 28 -11.27 4.52 6.14
C TYR A 28 -12.79 4.31 6.23
N PRO A 29 -13.32 3.53 7.20
CA PRO A 29 -14.72 3.09 7.23
C PRO A 29 -15.72 4.25 7.18
N GLU A 30 -15.58 5.21 8.10
CA GLU A 30 -16.48 6.37 8.20
C GLU A 30 -16.49 7.19 6.91
N TRP A 31 -15.30 7.53 6.40
CA TRP A 31 -15.17 8.30 5.17
C TRP A 31 -15.68 7.54 3.94
N ALA A 32 -15.40 6.24 3.84
CA ALA A 32 -15.83 5.41 2.72
C ALA A 32 -17.36 5.35 2.64
N ASP A 33 -18.02 5.11 3.78
CA ASP A 33 -19.49 5.01 3.81
C ASP A 33 -20.18 6.37 3.62
N GLU A 34 -19.57 7.46 4.06
CA GLU A 34 -20.14 8.80 3.93
C GLU A 34 -19.92 9.43 2.54
N ALA A 35 -18.69 9.36 2.02
CA ALA A 35 -18.27 10.18 0.87
C ALA A 35 -18.24 9.44 -0.47
N VAL A 36 -17.98 8.12 -0.50
CA VAL A 36 -17.81 7.36 -1.76
C VAL A 36 -19.16 7.06 -2.39
N ASP A 37 -19.28 7.28 -3.70
CA ASP A 37 -20.45 6.89 -4.48
C ASP A 37 -20.34 5.43 -4.93
N GLY A 38 -20.86 4.52 -4.11
CA GLY A 38 -20.90 3.07 -4.43
C GLY A 38 -21.87 2.69 -5.56
N SER A 39 -22.59 3.64 -6.18
CA SER A 39 -23.37 3.35 -7.39
C SER A 39 -22.54 3.39 -8.67
N GLN A 40 -21.33 3.96 -8.59
CA GLN A 40 -20.40 4.09 -9.71
C GLN A 40 -19.15 3.25 -9.46
N ASN A 41 -18.64 2.64 -10.52
CA ASN A 41 -17.41 1.86 -10.45
C ASN A 41 -16.20 2.79 -10.27
N VAL A 42 -15.22 2.34 -9.48
CA VAL A 42 -13.90 2.96 -9.45
C VAL A 42 -13.14 2.71 -10.74
N VAL A 43 -12.20 3.59 -11.08
CA VAL A 43 -11.36 3.47 -12.28
C VAL A 43 -9.89 3.29 -11.89
N PHE A 44 -9.28 2.19 -12.32
CA PHE A 44 -7.87 1.92 -12.11
C PHE A 44 -7.02 2.60 -13.20
N LEU A 45 -6.03 3.39 -12.77
CA LEU A 45 -5.19 4.24 -13.59
C LEU A 45 -3.74 3.71 -13.62
N ASP A 46 -3.57 2.40 -13.82
CA ASP A 46 -2.27 1.73 -13.81
C ASP A 46 -1.30 2.24 -14.88
N LYS A 47 -1.82 2.55 -16.07
CA LYS A 47 -1.02 3.04 -17.20
C LYS A 47 -0.50 4.44 -16.90
N GLU A 48 -1.40 5.29 -16.43
CA GLU A 48 -1.12 6.66 -16.03
C GLU A 48 -0.10 6.68 -14.90
N LEU A 49 -0.26 5.82 -13.89
CA LEU A 49 0.71 5.70 -12.81
C LEU A 49 2.08 5.28 -13.32
N THR A 50 2.13 4.36 -14.29
CA THR A 50 3.39 3.90 -14.90
C THR A 50 4.13 5.03 -15.62
N GLU A 51 3.40 5.91 -16.32
CA GLU A 51 3.98 7.10 -16.95
C GLU A 51 4.53 8.12 -15.94
N LEU A 52 4.07 8.06 -14.69
CA LEU A 52 4.56 8.91 -13.61
C LEU A 52 5.82 8.36 -12.95
N TYR A 53 6.36 7.23 -13.36
CA TYR A 53 7.62 6.73 -12.82
C TYR A 53 8.82 7.55 -13.32
N PRO A 54 9.82 7.84 -12.47
CA PRO A 54 11.10 8.37 -12.93
C PRO A 54 11.74 7.40 -13.94
N GLU A 55 12.42 7.90 -14.97
CA GLU A 55 13.16 7.05 -15.92
C GLU A 55 14.23 6.19 -15.21
N SER A 56 14.75 6.67 -14.07
CA SER A 56 15.70 5.96 -13.23
C SER A 56 15.07 4.92 -12.29
N ALA A 57 13.74 4.79 -12.26
CA ALA A 57 13.06 3.80 -11.44
C ALA A 57 13.27 2.41 -12.04
N GLN A 58 14.37 1.76 -11.65
CA GLN A 58 14.56 0.33 -11.89
C GLN A 58 13.34 -0.43 -11.37
N THR A 59 12.80 -1.31 -12.20
CA THR A 59 11.64 -2.18 -11.97
C THR A 59 11.51 -2.63 -10.51
N THR A 60 10.73 -1.89 -9.74
CA THR A 60 10.58 -2.12 -8.31
C THR A 60 9.42 -3.07 -8.01
N ARG A 61 9.57 -3.87 -6.96
CA ARG A 61 8.68 -4.97 -6.56
C ARG A 61 7.53 -4.49 -5.67
N PHE A 62 6.85 -3.42 -6.07
CA PHE A 62 5.75 -2.82 -5.29
C PHE A 62 4.42 -2.97 -6.01
N ALA A 63 3.39 -3.24 -5.21
CA ALA A 63 2.02 -3.24 -5.69
C ALA A 63 1.47 -1.82 -5.59
N ASP A 64 1.72 -1.07 -6.64
CA ASP A 64 1.31 0.32 -6.78
C ASP A 64 -0.01 0.35 -7.56
N LYS A 65 -1.00 1.07 -7.01
CA LYS A 65 -2.29 1.33 -7.64
C LYS A 65 -2.65 2.79 -7.48
N LEU A 66 -3.12 3.37 -8.58
CA LEU A 66 -3.79 4.67 -8.59
C LEU A 66 -5.23 4.43 -8.98
N VAL A 67 -6.16 4.84 -8.14
CA VAL A 67 -7.59 4.58 -8.34
C VAL A 67 -8.34 5.89 -8.26
N GLN A 68 -9.12 6.19 -9.29
CA GLN A 68 -10.10 7.27 -9.26
C GLN A 68 -11.37 6.74 -8.60
N VAL A 69 -11.81 7.44 -7.56
CA VAL A 69 -12.95 7.08 -6.71
C VAL A 69 -14.02 8.15 -6.87
N PRO A 70 -15.22 7.78 -7.37
CA PRO A 70 -16.33 8.70 -7.48
C PRO A 70 -16.87 9.06 -6.08
N LEU A 71 -17.16 10.34 -5.87
CA LEU A 71 -17.73 10.83 -4.60
C LEU A 71 -19.20 11.19 -4.80
N LYS A 72 -20.00 11.05 -3.73
CA LYS A 72 -21.43 11.42 -3.73
C LYS A 72 -21.66 12.90 -4.02
N THR A 73 -20.64 13.75 -3.86
CA THR A 73 -20.68 15.17 -4.21
C THR A 73 -20.63 15.43 -5.71
N GLY A 74 -20.38 14.40 -6.53
CA GLY A 74 -20.11 14.52 -7.96
C GLY A 74 -18.67 14.89 -8.29
N ALA A 75 -17.80 15.04 -7.29
CA ALA A 75 -16.36 15.18 -7.47
C ALA A 75 -15.68 13.80 -7.52
N ASP A 76 -14.38 13.82 -7.80
CA ASP A 76 -13.53 12.63 -7.83
C ASP A 76 -12.38 12.77 -6.82
N LEU A 77 -12.02 11.67 -6.16
CA LEU A 77 -10.81 11.53 -5.36
C LEU A 77 -9.83 10.55 -6.03
N TRP A 78 -8.53 10.85 -6.00
CA TRP A 78 -7.51 9.88 -6.38
C TRP A 78 -6.99 9.20 -5.13
N VAL A 79 -7.05 7.88 -5.11
CA VAL A 79 -6.49 7.05 -4.06
C VAL A 79 -5.22 6.41 -4.60
N LEU A 80 -4.08 6.87 -4.10
CA LEU A 80 -2.79 6.24 -4.32
C LEU A 80 -2.58 5.19 -3.24
N VAL A 81 -2.63 3.92 -3.64
CA VAL A 81 -2.29 2.78 -2.79
C VAL A 81 -0.91 2.29 -3.17
N HIS A 82 -0.03 2.22 -2.18
CA HIS A 82 1.31 1.68 -2.34
C HIS A 82 1.47 0.51 -1.38
N VAL A 83 1.57 -0.72 -1.89
CA VAL A 83 1.83 -1.89 -1.04
C VAL A 83 3.29 -2.28 -1.15
N GLU A 84 3.99 -2.16 -0.02
CA GLU A 84 5.36 -2.60 0.16
C GLU A 84 5.38 -4.10 0.48
N VAL A 85 5.57 -4.92 -0.55
CA VAL A 85 5.44 -6.38 -0.47
C VAL A 85 6.73 -7.09 0.00
N GLN A 86 7.86 -6.37 0.15
CA GLN A 86 9.16 -6.99 0.44
C GLN A 86 9.95 -6.39 1.62
N GLY A 87 10.72 -7.28 2.24
CA GLY A 87 11.31 -7.19 3.58
C GLY A 87 12.47 -6.23 3.80
N TYR A 88 12.89 -5.48 2.79
CA TYR A 88 14.09 -4.66 2.85
C TYR A 88 13.73 -3.19 3.05
N ARG A 89 14.51 -2.50 3.88
CA ARG A 89 14.37 -1.07 4.06
C ARG A 89 14.72 -0.38 2.75
N ASP A 90 13.76 0.32 2.19
CA ASP A 90 13.97 1.22 1.08
C ASP A 90 14.14 2.65 1.62
N ALA A 91 15.36 3.18 1.51
CA ALA A 91 15.66 4.51 2.02
C ALA A 91 14.95 5.62 1.23
N ASP A 92 14.63 5.36 -0.04
CA ASP A 92 14.02 6.31 -0.97
C ASP A 92 12.49 6.21 -0.98
N PHE A 93 11.91 5.24 -0.27
CA PHE A 93 10.47 5.04 -0.18
C PHE A 93 9.67 6.33 0.12
N PRO A 94 10.01 7.14 1.16
CA PRO A 94 9.25 8.36 1.40
C PRO A 94 9.38 9.37 0.25
N ALA A 95 10.56 9.46 -0.37
CA ALA A 95 10.81 10.35 -1.51
C ALA A 95 10.01 9.91 -2.74
N ARG A 96 9.84 8.60 -2.97
CA ARG A 96 8.95 8.07 -4.02
C ARG A 96 7.49 8.40 -3.76
N MET A 97 7.00 8.16 -2.53
CA MET A 97 5.62 8.52 -2.16
C MET A 97 5.36 10.01 -2.42
N PHE A 98 6.32 10.88 -2.07
CA PHE A 98 6.24 12.30 -2.38
C PHE A 98 6.25 12.58 -3.89
N THR A 99 7.13 11.91 -4.65
CA THR A 99 7.22 12.07 -6.11
C THR A 99 5.92 11.71 -6.80
N TYR A 100 5.29 10.59 -6.42
CA TYR A 100 3.99 10.17 -6.94
C TYR A 100 2.91 11.19 -6.59
N PHE A 101 2.80 11.56 -5.32
CA PHE A 101 1.84 12.57 -4.88
C PHE A 101 1.97 13.87 -5.69
N TYR A 102 3.18 14.41 -5.81
CA TYR A 102 3.43 15.64 -6.56
C TYR A 102 3.04 15.51 -8.03
N ARG A 103 3.47 14.43 -8.71
CA ARG A 103 3.19 14.20 -10.14
C ARG A 103 1.70 13.98 -10.41
N ILE A 104 1.00 13.23 -9.56
CA ILE A 104 -0.45 13.03 -9.66
C ILE A 104 -1.17 14.37 -9.44
N ARG A 105 -0.77 15.13 -8.39
CA ARG A 105 -1.41 16.39 -8.05
C ARG A 105 -1.23 17.45 -9.13
N ASP A 106 -0.05 17.49 -9.74
CA ASP A 106 0.27 18.37 -10.87
C ASP A 106 -0.57 18.03 -12.10
N ARG A 107 -0.63 16.75 -12.48
CA ARG A 107 -1.33 16.26 -13.68
C ARG A 107 -2.86 16.37 -13.58
N TYR A 108 -3.44 15.95 -12.46
CA TYR A 108 -4.90 15.81 -12.34
C TYR A 108 -5.56 16.98 -11.60
N GLN A 109 -4.82 17.70 -10.77
CA GLN A 109 -5.33 18.81 -9.96
C GLN A 109 -6.47 18.43 -9.00
N LYS A 110 -6.42 17.21 -8.46
CA LYS A 110 -7.48 16.64 -7.61
C LYS A 110 -6.94 16.26 -6.23
N GLU A 111 -7.84 16.04 -5.29
CA GLU A 111 -7.49 15.57 -3.96
C GLU A 111 -6.90 14.15 -4.04
N ILE A 112 -5.91 13.87 -3.18
CA ILE A 112 -5.19 12.59 -3.17
C ILE A 112 -5.17 12.03 -1.75
N LEU A 113 -5.68 10.81 -1.61
CA LEU A 113 -5.44 9.96 -0.44
C LEU A 113 -4.26 9.05 -0.74
N ALA A 114 -3.23 9.07 0.10
CA ALA A 114 -2.03 8.23 -0.06
C ALA A 114 -1.88 7.29 1.14
N LEU A 115 -1.92 5.98 0.87
CA LEU A 115 -1.77 4.91 1.86
C LEU A 115 -0.65 3.95 1.48
N ALA A 116 0.27 3.73 2.41
CA ALA A 116 1.26 2.68 2.32
C ALA A 116 0.91 1.47 3.20
N ILE A 117 0.78 0.27 2.62
CA ILE A 117 0.66 -0.98 3.39
C ILE A 117 2.03 -1.64 3.46
N LEU A 118 2.58 -1.78 4.67
CA LEU A 118 3.91 -2.31 4.92
C LEU A 118 3.81 -3.76 5.43
N THR A 119 4.20 -4.72 4.59
CA THR A 119 4.22 -6.15 4.91
C THR A 119 5.64 -6.71 5.09
N ASP A 120 6.63 -5.87 5.39
CA ASP A 120 7.99 -6.32 5.67
C ASP A 120 8.18 -6.86 7.10
N LYS A 121 9.27 -7.61 7.30
CA LYS A 121 9.62 -8.26 8.57
C LYS A 121 10.24 -7.32 9.61
N ASN A 122 10.51 -6.05 9.30
CA ASN A 122 11.19 -5.13 10.19
C ASN A 122 10.18 -4.23 10.95
N SER A 123 9.89 -4.54 12.21
CA SER A 123 8.95 -3.77 13.03
C SER A 123 9.32 -2.30 13.24
N ARG A 124 10.60 -1.94 13.08
CA ARG A 124 11.11 -0.56 13.22
C ARG A 124 11.05 0.25 11.92
N TYR A 125 10.89 -0.40 10.77
CA TYR A 125 10.70 0.29 9.50
C TYR A 125 9.23 0.69 9.35
N HIS A 126 8.94 1.97 9.57
CA HIS A 126 7.59 2.52 9.50
C HIS A 126 7.68 3.97 8.99
N PRO A 127 8.09 4.19 7.73
CA PRO A 127 8.13 5.52 7.14
C PRO A 127 6.73 6.14 7.16
N LYS A 128 6.61 7.44 7.51
CA LYS A 128 5.32 8.16 7.56
C LYS A 128 5.35 9.55 6.92
N LYS A 129 6.55 9.99 6.55
CA LYS A 129 6.77 11.32 6.01
C LYS A 129 8.03 11.36 5.16
N TYR A 130 8.00 12.24 4.17
CA TYR A 130 9.18 12.75 3.49
C TYR A 130 9.45 14.16 3.98
N HIS A 131 10.71 14.48 4.25
CA HIS A 131 11.14 15.81 4.63
C HIS A 131 12.26 16.25 3.71
N TYR A 132 12.05 17.38 3.05
CA TYR A 132 13.06 18.07 2.26
C TYR A 132 13.48 19.34 3.00
N GLN A 133 14.78 19.57 3.07
CA GLN A 133 15.36 20.80 3.60
C GLN A 133 16.59 21.16 2.78
N PHE A 134 16.61 22.37 2.25
CA PHE A 134 17.79 22.96 1.63
C PHE A 134 17.81 24.47 1.88
N LEU A 135 18.86 24.95 2.55
CA LEU A 135 18.95 26.33 3.04
C LEU A 135 17.68 26.72 3.82
N LYS A 136 16.95 27.75 3.36
CA LYS A 136 15.69 28.23 3.97
C LYS A 136 14.44 27.57 3.39
N THR A 137 14.59 26.66 2.43
CA THR A 137 13.46 25.96 1.80
C THR A 137 13.22 24.64 2.51
N SER A 138 11.97 24.42 2.91
CA SER A 138 11.55 23.18 3.57
C SER A 138 10.22 22.70 3.05
N LEU A 139 10.03 21.38 3.06
CA LEU A 139 8.78 20.73 2.74
C LEU A 139 8.62 19.51 3.63
N THR A 140 7.42 19.29 4.14
CA THR A 140 7.06 18.05 4.82
C THR A 140 5.83 17.47 4.16
N TYR A 141 5.99 16.30 3.54
CA TYR A 141 4.90 15.50 3.00
C TYR A 141 4.61 14.36 3.98
N ARG A 142 3.34 14.18 4.34
CA ARG A 142 2.86 13.12 5.24
C ARG A 142 1.88 12.25 4.49
N PHE A 143 1.93 10.95 4.75
CA PHE A 143 1.05 9.95 4.16
C PHE A 143 0.69 8.93 5.23
N ASP A 144 -0.44 8.27 5.04
CA ASP A 144 -0.89 7.25 5.97
C ASP A 144 -0.19 5.92 5.72
N THR A 145 0.01 5.15 6.79
CA THR A 145 0.74 3.90 6.74
C THR A 145 0.16 2.83 7.65
N PHE A 146 -0.01 1.64 7.11
CA PHE A 146 -0.41 0.46 7.85
C PHE A 146 0.73 -0.54 7.96
N LYS A 147 1.30 -0.69 9.16
CA LYS A 147 2.36 -1.68 9.43
C LYS A 147 1.78 -3.00 9.93
N LEU A 148 1.74 -4.01 9.06
CA LEU A 148 1.11 -5.30 9.36
C LEU A 148 1.78 -6.05 10.52
N LYS A 149 3.11 -6.07 10.58
CA LYS A 149 3.87 -6.73 11.65
C LYS A 149 3.62 -6.16 13.05
N ASN A 150 3.09 -4.94 13.15
CA ASN A 150 2.82 -4.29 14.43
C ASN A 150 1.36 -4.50 14.89
N LYS A 151 0.64 -5.44 14.28
CA LYS A 151 -0.77 -5.76 14.59
C LYS A 151 -0.90 -7.11 15.28
N THR A 152 -2.05 -7.31 15.92
CA THR A 152 -2.50 -8.61 16.42
C THR A 152 -3.55 -9.19 15.48
N GLU A 153 -3.74 -10.51 15.49
CA GLU A 153 -4.77 -11.17 14.67
C GLU A 153 -6.17 -10.58 14.95
N THR A 154 -6.49 -10.32 16.22
CA THR A 154 -7.75 -9.68 16.63
C THR A 154 -7.91 -8.26 16.10
N ALA A 155 -6.83 -7.47 16.03
CA ALA A 155 -6.86 -6.10 15.51
C ALA A 155 -6.99 -6.03 13.98
N LEU A 156 -6.79 -7.16 13.29
CA LEU A 156 -7.01 -7.28 11.84
C LEU A 156 -8.43 -7.74 11.51
N LEU A 157 -9.18 -8.23 12.51
CA LEU A 157 -10.52 -8.74 12.30
C LEU A 157 -11.52 -7.58 12.24
N GLN A 158 -12.07 -7.34 11.05
CA GLN A 158 -13.27 -6.53 10.85
C GLN A 158 -14.42 -7.42 10.38
N PRO A 159 -15.48 -7.60 11.19
CA PRO A 159 -16.66 -8.37 10.78
C PRO A 159 -17.28 -7.80 9.49
N HIS A 160 -17.77 -8.68 8.63
CA HIS A 160 -18.44 -8.30 7.37
C HIS A 160 -17.59 -7.55 6.34
N ASN A 161 -16.26 -7.47 6.52
CA ASN A 161 -15.35 -6.93 5.52
C ASN A 161 -14.42 -8.05 5.01
N PRO A 162 -14.53 -8.51 3.75
CA PRO A 162 -13.69 -9.60 3.23
C PRO A 162 -12.20 -9.24 3.16
N PHE A 163 -11.84 -7.95 3.08
CA PHE A 163 -10.45 -7.50 3.11
C PHE A 163 -9.76 -7.82 4.46
N SER A 164 -10.53 -7.95 5.54
CA SER A 164 -10.07 -8.48 6.84
C SER A 164 -9.41 -9.86 6.70
N ILE A 165 -9.96 -10.74 5.86
CA ILE A 165 -9.45 -12.10 5.64
C ILE A 165 -8.12 -12.04 4.89
N VAL A 166 -7.99 -11.12 3.92
CA VAL A 166 -6.73 -10.86 3.22
C VAL A 166 -5.65 -10.45 4.22
N MET A 167 -5.96 -9.49 5.10
CA MET A 167 -5.01 -8.98 6.08
C MET A 167 -4.60 -10.04 7.10
N GLN A 168 -5.53 -10.87 7.58
CA GLN A 168 -5.22 -12.00 8.45
C GLN A 168 -4.37 -13.07 7.74
N THR A 169 -4.67 -13.36 6.48
CA THR A 169 -3.87 -14.30 5.66
C THR A 169 -2.45 -13.80 5.48
N ALA A 170 -2.28 -12.52 5.11
CA ALA A 170 -0.99 -11.89 4.97
C ALA A 170 -0.21 -11.89 6.30
N PHE A 171 -0.89 -11.65 7.42
CA PHE A 171 -0.29 -11.70 8.75
C PHE A 171 0.22 -13.10 9.11
N LYS A 172 -0.59 -14.14 8.86
CA LYS A 172 -0.19 -15.55 9.09
C LYS A 172 0.99 -15.98 8.21
N ALA A 173 1.01 -15.54 6.96
CA ALA A 173 2.14 -15.78 6.07
C ALA A 173 3.43 -15.17 6.63
N LEU A 174 3.37 -13.93 7.14
CA LEU A 174 4.53 -13.28 7.76
C LEU A 174 5.03 -14.00 9.01
N GLN A 175 4.14 -14.52 9.85
CA GLN A 175 4.53 -15.30 11.02
C GLN A 175 5.18 -16.64 10.66
N THR A 176 4.66 -17.32 9.63
CA THR A 176 5.18 -18.62 9.18
C THR A 176 6.58 -18.47 8.62
N ASP A 177 6.81 -17.42 7.82
CA ASP A 177 8.13 -17.07 7.30
C ASP A 177 9.11 -16.71 8.44
N ASP A 178 8.66 -16.06 9.51
CA ASP A 178 9.50 -15.76 10.68
C ASP A 178 9.89 -17.04 11.44
N LEU A 179 8.98 -18.01 11.58
CA LEU A 179 9.26 -19.31 12.22
C LEU A 179 10.24 -20.17 11.42
N ALA A 180 10.15 -20.15 10.09
CA ALA A 180 11.08 -20.84 9.21
C ALA A 180 12.52 -20.27 9.33
N ASP A 181 12.65 -18.94 9.36
CA ASP A 181 13.94 -18.25 9.53
C ASP A 181 14.60 -18.58 10.89
N ILE A 182 13.80 -18.68 11.97
CA ILE A 182 14.30 -19.06 13.30
C ILE A 182 14.84 -20.49 13.29
N ARG A 183 14.10 -21.44 12.71
CA ARG A 183 14.51 -22.85 12.62
C ARG A 183 15.79 -23.04 11.82
N GLN A 184 15.97 -22.28 10.73
CA GLN A 184 17.18 -22.31 9.93
C GLN A 184 18.40 -21.75 10.69
N LYS A 185 18.22 -20.67 11.47
CA LYS A 185 19.29 -20.11 12.31
C LYS A 185 19.68 -20.99 13.48
N SER A 186 18.73 -21.73 14.06
CA SER A 186 18.98 -22.68 15.15
C SER A 186 19.61 -24.00 14.68
N GLY A 187 19.45 -24.37 13.40
CA GLY A 187 19.97 -25.61 12.82
C GLY A 187 21.43 -25.55 12.34
N ASN A 188 22.07 -24.38 12.37
CA ASN A 188 23.45 -24.15 11.91
C ASN A 188 24.51 -24.27 13.03
N TRP A 189 24.15 -24.85 14.18
CA TRP A 189 25.03 -25.04 15.35
C TRP A 189 25.22 -26.52 15.75
N LEU A 190 24.98 -27.44 14.82
CA LEU A 190 25.30 -28.88 14.94
C LEU A 190 26.19 -29.29 13.77
#